data_AF-A0A7K1JJM7-F1
#
_entry.id   AF-A0A7K1JJM7-F1
#
_cell.length_a   1.000
_cell.length_b   1.000
_cell.length_c   1.000
_cell.angle_alpha   90.00
_cell.angle_beta   90.00
_cell.angle_gamma   90.00
#
_symmetry.space_group_name_H-M   'P 1'
#
loop_
_entity.id
_entity.type
_entity.pdbx_description
1 polymer ?
#
loop_
_entity_poly.entity_id
_entity_poly.type
_entity_poly.pdbx_seq_one_letter_code
_entity_poly.pdbx_strand_id
1 'polypeptide(L)'
;MTAAGAIPAPPPWWDDKDVTLRAIVPDIDDVAGQLIPYARIGGRAPKTYGTQYRVWGDVAGEKLSYLLTHRGASVRTLQRLIDGARDAVAASRMAQIRRGLPLDAAVLELLARLDVHDREALAGRVWAANPVPPDRLERDMGVYSGWIGRHLARARRRFFEVLAEPLHEPVAKAVAGLRTHFGPYVPTSMVEARLRASGVDPRTEVARVLLFAAGPYTPRDSWLENRSLGGRRAVHAAVDALFAKNPAPMLRHVAEAVAVHHMPVHVVPALLDSLPVRRFGTAYVRWRGHPVDLIEAFLHSSGQPLTPEEVAAGIGDETVTAEKVRATFNNTGNKKRFYRATRLTWGLAAWGEPTYRGIAEGIRERIAAAGGSAVVEDVRADLLRTFPDISPVSVLAYMQSWAFVMKDGMIRCRVDGDPLPKMRHWRGARGVFGVGDGRLSLLKPVTTDLLRGASSSAGRLAAGLQVKPGGSETFIGPRGELVLISWHLDVPGAPHLGSLRLLARGAGAVPGDSIILTFTLEDRTVAAVRVPARTPALETLERVTGCRHLTREVVAASLECSADEVVGVLTKRGDDFLARTVASLR
;
A
#
# COMPACT_ATOMS: atom_id res chain seq x y z
N MET A 1 54.11 4.61 -79.42
CA MET A 1 54.76 3.55 -78.64
C MET A 1 54.43 3.76 -77.17
N THR A 2 53.44 3.02 -76.69
CA THR A 2 52.95 3.00 -75.31
C THR A 2 53.99 2.36 -74.39
N ALA A 3 54.31 3.04 -73.30
CA ALA A 3 55.16 2.53 -72.23
C ALA A 3 54.60 1.20 -71.70
N ALA A 4 55.41 0.15 -71.81
CA ALA A 4 55.11 -1.14 -71.22
C ALA A 4 54.99 -0.98 -69.69
N GLY A 5 53.80 -1.28 -69.16
CA GLY A 5 53.56 -1.32 -67.72
C GLY A 5 54.50 -2.34 -67.09
N ALA A 6 55.33 -1.88 -66.15
CA ALA A 6 56.17 -2.74 -65.33
C ALA A 6 55.29 -3.82 -64.67
N ILE A 7 55.63 -5.08 -64.92
CA ILE A 7 55.03 -6.22 -64.21
C ILE A 7 55.37 -6.01 -62.74
N PRO A 8 54.39 -5.86 -61.82
CA PRO A 8 54.68 -5.72 -60.41
C PRO A 8 55.46 -6.96 -59.95
N ALA A 9 56.54 -6.74 -59.21
CA ALA A 9 57.34 -7.84 -58.67
C ALA A 9 56.42 -8.84 -57.94
N PRO A 10 56.65 -10.15 -58.11
CA PRO A 10 55.85 -11.16 -57.43
C PRO A 10 55.90 -10.91 -55.91
N PRO A 11 54.77 -11.05 -55.21
CA PRO A 11 54.73 -10.77 -53.79
C PRO A 11 55.66 -11.75 -53.02
N PRO A 12 56.17 -11.38 -51.83
CA PRO A 12 57.20 -12.15 -51.13
C PRO A 12 56.86 -13.62 -50.79
N TRP A 13 55.58 -14.01 -50.85
CA TRP A 13 55.09 -15.36 -50.61
C TRP A 13 54.87 -16.16 -51.91
N TRP A 14 55.23 -15.62 -53.07
CA TRP A 14 54.93 -16.20 -54.38
C TRP A 14 55.72 -17.48 -54.69
N ASP A 15 56.88 -17.66 -54.06
CA ASP A 15 57.80 -18.77 -54.33
C ASP A 15 57.42 -20.07 -53.62
N ASP A 16 56.56 -20.01 -52.59
CA ASP A 16 55.99 -21.19 -51.93
C ASP A 16 54.49 -21.00 -51.70
N LYS A 17 53.67 -21.53 -52.61
CA LYS A 17 52.20 -21.38 -52.59
C LYS A 17 51.51 -22.48 -51.80
N ASP A 18 52.23 -23.51 -51.36
CA ASP A 18 51.65 -24.62 -50.59
C ASP A 18 51.70 -24.39 -49.08
N VAL A 19 52.25 -23.25 -48.65
CA VAL A 19 52.11 -22.71 -47.31
C VAL A 19 50.68 -22.27 -47.01
N THR A 20 50.33 -22.29 -45.71
CA THR A 20 49.04 -21.81 -45.23
C THR A 20 49.06 -20.29 -44.99
N LEU A 21 47.88 -19.68 -44.94
CA LEU A 21 47.76 -18.27 -44.57
C LEU A 21 48.39 -17.97 -43.20
N ARG A 22 48.26 -18.89 -42.22
CA ARG A 22 48.91 -18.83 -40.91
C ARG A 22 50.43 -18.76 -40.99
N ALA A 23 51.05 -19.46 -41.94
CA ALA A 23 52.50 -19.40 -42.11
C ALA A 23 52.99 -18.04 -42.66
N ILE A 24 52.15 -17.33 -43.42
CA ILE A 24 52.50 -16.05 -44.08
C ILE A 24 52.09 -14.82 -43.26
N VAL A 25 51.13 -14.99 -42.34
CA VAL A 25 50.66 -13.96 -41.42
C VAL A 25 50.87 -14.47 -39.99
N PRO A 26 52.04 -14.18 -39.39
CA PRO A 26 52.31 -14.53 -37.99
C PRO A 26 51.21 -14.01 -37.07
N ASP A 27 50.86 -14.80 -36.06
CA ASP A 27 49.84 -14.49 -35.04
C ASP A 27 48.42 -14.25 -35.56
N ILE A 28 48.08 -14.74 -36.76
CA ILE A 28 46.68 -14.69 -37.24
C ILE A 28 45.69 -15.40 -36.30
N ASP A 29 46.19 -16.35 -35.50
CA ASP A 29 45.38 -17.06 -34.51
C ASP A 29 44.92 -16.14 -33.36
N ASP A 30 45.65 -15.07 -33.05
CA ASP A 30 45.24 -14.05 -32.05
C ASP A 30 43.99 -13.28 -32.47
N VAL A 31 43.67 -13.29 -33.76
CA VAL A 31 42.49 -12.67 -34.34
C VAL A 31 41.52 -13.67 -34.94
N ALA A 32 41.69 -14.97 -34.66
CA ALA A 32 40.90 -16.05 -35.27
C ALA A 32 39.38 -15.85 -35.12
N GLY A 33 38.93 -15.33 -33.98
CA GLY A 33 37.50 -15.06 -33.72
C GLY A 33 36.96 -13.74 -34.30
N GLN A 34 37.81 -12.90 -34.89
CA GLN A 34 37.37 -11.62 -35.46
C GLN A 34 36.81 -11.82 -36.87
N LEU A 35 35.72 -11.10 -37.18
CA LEU A 35 35.13 -11.09 -38.53
C LEU A 35 36.12 -10.53 -39.56
N ILE A 36 36.17 -11.16 -40.74
CA ILE A 36 36.98 -10.65 -41.85
C ILE A 36 36.30 -9.38 -42.38
N PRO A 37 36.96 -8.20 -42.34
CA PRO A 37 36.36 -6.93 -42.72
C PRO A 37 36.36 -6.78 -44.25
N TYR A 38 35.60 -7.62 -44.95
CA TYR A 38 35.56 -7.66 -46.42
C TYR A 38 35.26 -6.30 -47.06
N ALA A 39 34.40 -5.49 -46.45
CA ALA A 39 34.12 -4.13 -46.90
C ALA A 39 35.38 -3.23 -46.95
N ARG A 40 36.31 -3.42 -46.01
CA ARG A 40 37.58 -2.69 -45.93
C ARG A 40 38.64 -3.28 -46.87
N ILE A 41 38.69 -4.60 -47.00
CA ILE A 41 39.61 -5.32 -47.90
C ILE A 41 39.32 -4.97 -49.38
N GLY A 42 38.04 -4.89 -49.73
CA GLY A 42 37.57 -4.42 -51.03
C GLY A 42 37.96 -5.28 -52.24
N GLY A 43 37.66 -4.80 -53.44
CA GLY A 43 37.90 -5.55 -54.69
C GLY A 43 37.03 -6.78 -54.84
N ARG A 44 37.63 -7.89 -55.30
CA ARG A 44 36.93 -9.17 -55.50
C ARG A 44 36.90 -10.06 -54.26
N ALA A 45 37.73 -9.79 -53.26
CA ALA A 45 37.84 -10.61 -52.04
C ALA A 45 36.50 -10.87 -51.32
N PRO A 46 35.58 -9.88 -51.19
CA PRO A 46 34.26 -10.11 -50.59
C PRO A 46 33.43 -11.16 -51.33
N LYS A 47 33.46 -11.13 -52.67
CA LYS A 47 32.69 -12.05 -53.52
C LYS A 47 33.38 -13.41 -53.67
N THR A 48 34.71 -13.45 -53.58
CA THR A 48 35.52 -14.65 -53.78
C THR A 48 35.64 -15.49 -52.51
N TYR A 49 35.76 -14.86 -51.33
CA TYR A 49 36.01 -15.56 -50.06
C TYR A 49 34.87 -15.40 -49.04
N GLY A 50 34.10 -14.31 -49.11
CA GLY A 50 33.16 -13.94 -48.03
C GLY A 50 31.91 -14.81 -47.89
N THR A 51 31.66 -15.74 -48.82
CA THR A 51 30.60 -16.75 -48.66
C THR A 51 31.05 -17.93 -47.81
N GLN A 52 32.36 -18.22 -47.78
CA GLN A 52 32.92 -19.43 -47.18
C GLN A 52 33.67 -19.15 -45.89
N TYR A 53 34.33 -17.99 -45.79
CA TYR A 53 35.12 -17.60 -44.63
C TYR A 53 34.50 -16.36 -44.00
N ARG A 54 34.10 -16.44 -42.72
CA ARG A 54 33.46 -15.32 -42.01
C ARG A 54 34.40 -14.70 -40.98
N VAL A 55 35.19 -15.51 -40.29
CA VAL A 55 36.20 -15.07 -39.33
C VAL A 55 37.59 -15.50 -39.78
N TRP A 56 38.65 -14.84 -39.26
CA TRP A 56 40.02 -15.15 -39.69
C TRP A 56 40.43 -16.59 -39.42
N GLY A 57 39.90 -17.22 -38.37
CA GLY A 57 40.14 -18.62 -38.05
C GLY A 57 39.66 -19.59 -39.13
N ASP A 58 38.62 -19.23 -39.88
CA ASP A 58 38.06 -20.08 -40.94
C ASP A 58 39.05 -20.24 -42.11
N VAL A 59 39.89 -19.22 -42.36
CA VAL A 59 40.80 -19.15 -43.51
C VAL A 59 42.27 -19.30 -43.13
N ALA A 60 42.62 -19.19 -41.84
CA ALA A 60 44.00 -19.25 -41.36
C ALA A 60 44.72 -20.56 -41.73
N GLY A 61 44.01 -21.69 -41.73
CA GLY A 61 44.56 -23.01 -42.06
C GLY A 61 44.66 -23.31 -43.56
N GLU A 62 44.13 -22.45 -44.42
CA GLU A 62 44.02 -22.73 -45.85
C GLU A 62 45.34 -22.49 -46.59
N LYS A 63 45.67 -23.38 -47.53
CA LYS A 63 46.83 -23.22 -48.41
C LYS A 63 46.61 -22.08 -49.41
N LEU A 64 47.64 -21.28 -49.67
CA LEU A 64 47.54 -20.19 -50.64
C LEU A 64 47.20 -20.69 -52.06
N SER A 65 47.72 -21.86 -52.44
CA SER A 65 47.41 -22.56 -53.69
C SER A 65 45.91 -22.88 -53.80
N TYR A 66 45.29 -23.33 -52.71
CA TYR A 66 43.85 -23.57 -52.63
C TYR A 66 43.02 -22.28 -52.67
N LEU A 67 43.47 -21.22 -51.98
CA LEU A 67 42.78 -19.92 -52.05
C LEU A 67 42.84 -19.28 -53.45
N LEU A 68 43.79 -19.66 -54.29
CA LEU A 68 43.88 -19.24 -55.69
C LEU A 68 42.97 -20.02 -56.65
N THR A 69 42.45 -21.19 -56.25
CA THR A 69 41.51 -21.97 -57.10
C THR A 69 40.07 -21.44 -57.04
N HIS A 70 39.76 -20.58 -56.06
CA HIS A 70 38.43 -20.01 -55.89
C HIS A 70 38.03 -19.14 -57.08
N ARG A 71 36.75 -19.20 -57.48
CA ARG A 71 36.24 -18.46 -58.64
C ARG A 71 36.45 -16.95 -58.45
N GLY A 72 37.22 -16.35 -59.37
CA GLY A 72 37.53 -14.93 -59.37
C GLY A 72 38.70 -14.52 -58.46
N ALA A 73 39.37 -15.50 -57.81
CA ALA A 73 40.63 -15.29 -57.12
C ALA A 73 41.73 -14.90 -58.12
N SER A 74 42.60 -14.01 -57.67
CA SER A 74 43.82 -13.62 -58.38
C SER A 74 44.89 -13.33 -57.35
N VAL A 75 46.16 -13.29 -57.78
CA VAL A 75 47.29 -12.91 -56.92
C VAL A 75 47.00 -11.63 -56.14
N ARG A 76 46.43 -10.62 -56.81
CA ARG A 76 46.03 -9.34 -56.21
C ARG A 76 44.87 -9.47 -55.22
N THR A 77 43.96 -10.41 -55.44
CA THR A 77 42.82 -10.66 -54.55
C THR A 77 43.28 -11.37 -53.28
N LEU A 78 44.17 -12.35 -53.42
CA LEU A 78 44.79 -13.05 -52.29
C LEU A 78 45.72 -12.12 -51.50
N GLN A 79 46.52 -11.29 -52.18
CA GLN A 79 47.37 -10.28 -51.52
C GLN A 79 46.54 -9.34 -50.64
N ARG A 80 45.39 -8.88 -51.11
CA ARG A 80 44.49 -8.03 -50.30
C ARG A 80 43.94 -8.73 -49.07
N LEU A 81 43.63 -10.04 -49.18
CA LEU A 81 43.21 -10.83 -48.02
C LEU A 81 44.36 -10.95 -47.00
N ILE A 82 45.58 -11.22 -47.48
CA ILE A 82 46.80 -11.29 -46.65
C ILE A 82 47.09 -9.94 -45.97
N ASP A 83 47.01 -8.83 -46.71
CA ASP A 83 47.20 -7.48 -46.15
C ASP A 83 46.12 -7.15 -45.12
N GLY A 84 44.86 -7.52 -45.39
CA GLY A 84 43.77 -7.38 -44.42
C GLY A 84 43.99 -8.20 -43.15
N ALA A 85 44.55 -9.40 -43.25
CA ALA A 85 44.89 -10.24 -42.11
C ALA A 85 46.03 -9.62 -41.29
N ARG A 86 47.10 -9.15 -41.96
CA ARG A 86 48.23 -8.46 -41.32
C ARG A 86 47.78 -7.21 -40.59
N ASP A 87 46.92 -6.42 -41.22
CA ASP A 87 46.36 -5.24 -40.56
C ASP A 87 45.52 -5.60 -39.33
N ALA A 88 44.75 -6.70 -39.38
CA ALA A 88 43.94 -7.15 -38.26
C ALA A 88 44.83 -7.60 -37.08
N VAL A 89 45.89 -8.36 -37.36
CA VAL A 89 46.89 -8.76 -36.36
C VAL A 89 47.62 -7.55 -35.78
N ALA A 90 48.08 -6.62 -36.62
CA ALA A 90 48.74 -5.40 -36.17
C ALA A 90 47.82 -4.55 -35.28
N ALA A 91 46.55 -4.42 -35.65
CA ALA A 91 45.54 -3.74 -34.83
C ALA A 91 45.30 -4.47 -33.50
N SER A 92 45.25 -5.80 -33.50
CA SER A 92 45.08 -6.62 -32.29
C SER A 92 46.28 -6.49 -31.33
N ARG A 93 47.52 -6.58 -31.85
CA ARG A 93 48.73 -6.39 -31.03
C ARG A 93 48.81 -4.97 -30.44
N MET A 94 48.48 -3.95 -31.24
CA MET A 94 48.41 -2.57 -30.75
C MET A 94 47.33 -2.42 -29.67
N ALA A 95 46.18 -3.05 -29.85
CA ALA A 95 45.13 -3.08 -28.83
C ALA A 95 45.61 -3.78 -27.55
N GLN A 96 46.32 -4.91 -27.66
CA GLN A 96 46.88 -5.63 -26.51
C GLN A 96 47.89 -4.80 -25.72
N ILE A 97 48.82 -4.09 -26.39
CA ILE A 97 49.77 -3.16 -25.75
C ILE A 97 49.01 -2.05 -25.00
N ARG A 98 47.87 -1.61 -25.55
CA ARG A 98 47.03 -0.55 -24.99
C ARG A 98 46.01 -1.02 -23.95
N ARG A 99 45.86 -2.33 -23.69
CA ARG A 99 44.91 -2.87 -22.69
C ARG A 99 45.20 -2.42 -21.26
N GLY A 100 46.40 -1.90 -20.99
CA GLY A 100 46.79 -1.33 -19.69
C GLY A 100 46.56 0.19 -19.54
N LEU A 101 46.06 0.87 -20.58
CA LEU A 101 45.80 2.31 -20.48
C LEU A 101 44.67 2.60 -19.48
N PRO A 102 44.81 3.63 -18.64
CA PRO A 102 43.69 4.23 -17.92
C PRO A 102 42.52 4.55 -18.87
N LEU A 103 41.29 4.38 -18.40
CA LEU A 103 40.09 4.51 -19.24
C LEU A 103 39.94 5.91 -19.85
N ASP A 104 40.34 6.94 -19.13
CA ASP A 104 40.36 8.32 -19.60
C ASP A 104 41.33 8.51 -20.78
N ALA A 105 42.55 7.98 -20.68
CA ALA A 105 43.52 7.98 -21.76
C ALA A 105 43.00 7.23 -23.01
N ALA A 106 42.38 6.06 -22.81
CA ALA A 106 41.78 5.29 -23.91
C ALA A 106 40.63 6.03 -24.62
N VAL A 107 39.81 6.79 -23.87
CA VAL A 107 38.78 7.65 -24.44
C VAL A 107 39.40 8.82 -25.21
N LEU A 108 40.45 9.45 -24.68
CA LEU A 108 41.14 10.54 -25.39
C LEU A 108 41.76 10.06 -26.72
N GLU A 109 42.34 8.85 -26.76
CA GLU A 109 42.81 8.25 -28.01
C GLU A 109 41.67 8.02 -29.02
N LEU A 110 40.49 7.59 -28.55
CA LEU A 110 39.30 7.48 -29.41
C LEU A 110 38.91 8.85 -29.97
N LEU A 111 38.88 9.89 -29.14
CA LEU A 111 38.49 11.23 -29.58
C LEU A 111 39.49 11.84 -30.56
N ALA A 112 40.77 11.50 -30.46
CA ALA A 112 41.81 11.94 -31.39
C ALA A 112 41.65 11.37 -32.82
N ARG A 113 40.79 10.35 -33.00
CA ARG A 113 40.45 9.77 -34.31
C ARG A 113 39.35 10.53 -35.05
N LEU A 114 38.70 11.48 -34.38
CA LEU A 114 37.69 12.34 -34.97
C LEU A 114 38.32 13.59 -35.55
N ASP A 115 37.71 14.12 -36.60
CA ASP A 115 38.04 15.46 -37.10
C ASP A 115 37.77 16.51 -36.01
N VAL A 116 38.60 17.56 -35.95
CA VAL A 116 38.51 18.60 -34.92
C VAL A 116 37.12 19.23 -34.90
N HIS A 117 36.53 19.53 -36.06
CA HIS A 117 35.20 20.11 -36.12
C HIS A 117 34.10 19.12 -35.75
N ASP A 118 34.24 17.84 -36.11
CA ASP A 118 33.31 16.80 -35.67
C ASP A 118 33.36 16.65 -34.14
N ARG A 119 34.54 16.68 -33.52
CA ARG A 119 34.71 16.63 -32.05
C ARG A 119 34.08 17.85 -31.37
N GLU A 120 34.39 19.06 -31.82
CA GLU A 120 33.82 20.30 -31.24
C GLU A 120 32.29 20.33 -31.34
N ALA A 121 31.74 19.91 -32.48
CA ALA A 121 30.30 19.82 -32.68
C ALA A 121 29.65 18.81 -31.71
N LEU A 122 30.25 17.64 -31.53
CA LEU A 122 29.77 16.61 -30.59
C LEU A 122 29.91 17.09 -29.13
N ALA A 123 31.03 17.68 -28.76
CA ALA A 123 31.28 18.22 -27.44
C ALA A 123 30.27 19.29 -27.05
N GLY A 124 30.00 20.24 -27.95
CA GLY A 124 29.08 21.36 -27.70
C GLY A 124 27.60 21.02 -27.76
N ARG A 125 27.18 20.03 -28.58
CA ARG A 125 25.75 19.72 -28.80
C ARG A 125 25.26 18.41 -28.22
N VAL A 126 26.13 17.43 -28.09
CA VAL A 126 25.74 16.03 -27.89
C VAL A 126 26.18 15.51 -26.54
N TRP A 127 27.44 15.76 -26.18
CA TRP A 127 28.00 15.33 -24.90
C TRP A 127 27.76 16.36 -23.80
N ALA A 128 27.66 17.64 -24.15
CA ALA A 128 27.38 18.70 -23.17
C ALA A 128 26.09 18.44 -22.40
N ALA A 129 26.17 18.58 -21.06
CA ALA A 129 25.00 18.56 -20.19
C ALA A 129 24.01 19.70 -20.55
N ASN A 130 24.55 20.84 -20.98
CA ASN A 130 23.80 22.00 -21.49
C ASN A 130 24.22 22.29 -22.94
N PRO A 131 23.50 21.76 -23.95
CA PRO A 131 23.87 21.92 -25.34
C PRO A 131 23.90 23.39 -25.81
N VAL A 132 25.01 23.81 -26.41
CA VAL A 132 25.19 25.18 -26.95
C VAL A 132 24.28 25.40 -28.18
N PRO A 133 23.62 26.56 -28.35
CA PRO A 133 22.85 26.84 -29.56
C PRO A 133 23.68 26.71 -30.86
N PRO A 134 23.13 26.15 -31.96
CA PRO A 134 23.89 25.90 -33.18
C PRO A 134 24.58 27.15 -33.76
N ASP A 135 23.89 28.30 -33.79
CA ASP A 135 24.38 29.58 -34.32
C ASP A 135 25.58 30.14 -33.54
N ARG A 136 25.60 29.91 -32.23
CA ARG A 136 26.72 30.31 -31.38
C ARG A 136 27.90 29.36 -31.59
N LEU A 137 27.64 28.07 -31.61
CA LEU A 137 28.69 27.07 -31.81
C LEU A 137 29.34 27.19 -33.20
N GLU A 138 28.56 27.46 -34.25
CA GLU A 138 29.08 27.70 -35.60
C GLU A 138 30.02 28.91 -35.67
N ARG A 139 29.69 29.99 -34.97
CA ARG A 139 30.56 31.17 -34.83
C ARG A 139 31.84 30.85 -34.08
N ASP A 140 31.72 30.15 -32.94
CA ASP A 140 32.87 29.79 -32.10
C ASP A 140 33.84 28.85 -32.85
N MET A 141 33.32 27.97 -33.70
CA MET A 141 34.11 27.06 -34.56
C MET A 141 34.65 27.70 -35.85
N GLY A 142 34.23 28.94 -36.19
CA GLY A 142 34.63 29.61 -37.43
C GLY A 142 34.07 28.99 -38.71
N VAL A 143 32.92 28.29 -38.64
CA VAL A 143 32.27 27.63 -39.78
C VAL A 143 31.07 28.43 -40.30
N TYR A 144 30.59 28.10 -41.50
CA TYR A 144 29.44 28.77 -42.10
C TYR A 144 28.12 28.42 -41.37
N SER A 145 27.11 29.30 -41.47
CA SER A 145 25.80 29.07 -40.83
C SER A 145 25.04 27.86 -41.41
N GLY A 146 24.54 26.99 -40.54
CA GLY A 146 23.89 25.74 -40.90
C GLY A 146 24.84 24.58 -41.17
N TRP A 147 26.12 24.70 -40.79
CA TRP A 147 27.09 23.60 -40.80
C TRP A 147 26.68 22.50 -39.81
N ILE A 148 26.30 22.87 -38.57
CA ILE A 148 25.93 21.90 -37.52
C ILE A 148 24.73 21.07 -37.96
N GLY A 149 23.71 21.70 -38.55
CA GLY A 149 22.53 21.00 -39.04
C GLY A 149 22.86 19.95 -40.11
N ARG A 150 23.85 20.21 -40.96
CA ARG A 150 24.26 19.31 -42.05
C ARG A 150 25.20 18.19 -41.59
N HIS A 151 26.10 18.48 -40.65
CA HIS A 151 27.23 17.57 -40.35
C HIS A 151 27.09 16.81 -39.03
N LEU A 152 26.24 17.25 -38.09
CA LEU A 152 26.15 16.62 -36.76
C LEU A 152 25.71 15.15 -36.80
N ALA A 153 24.78 14.78 -37.69
CA ALA A 153 24.35 13.40 -37.85
C ALA A 153 25.49 12.50 -38.36
N ARG A 154 26.30 13.01 -39.29
CA ARG A 154 27.49 12.32 -39.81
C ARG A 154 28.55 12.16 -38.72
N ALA A 155 28.83 13.22 -37.96
CA ALA A 155 29.77 13.20 -36.84
C ALA A 155 29.38 12.15 -35.78
N ARG A 156 28.09 12.08 -35.42
CA ARG A 156 27.55 11.05 -34.50
C ARG A 156 27.77 9.64 -35.04
N ARG A 157 27.47 9.40 -36.32
CA ARG A 157 27.70 8.09 -36.95
C ARG A 157 29.18 7.73 -36.92
N ARG A 158 30.05 8.68 -37.28
CA ARG A 158 31.51 8.50 -37.27
C ARG A 158 32.04 8.15 -35.88
N PHE A 159 31.54 8.80 -34.83
CA PHE A 159 31.89 8.46 -33.44
C PHE A 159 31.61 6.99 -33.11
N PHE A 160 30.42 6.48 -33.46
CA PHE A 160 30.08 5.07 -33.20
C PHE A 160 30.85 4.09 -34.10
N GLU A 161 31.16 4.47 -35.34
CA GLU A 161 32.04 3.68 -36.21
C GLU A 161 33.44 3.51 -35.59
N VAL A 162 34.04 4.60 -35.09
CA VAL A 162 35.34 4.57 -34.43
C VAL A 162 35.26 3.77 -33.13
N LEU A 163 34.22 3.97 -32.30
CA LEU A 163 34.04 3.20 -31.06
C LEU A 163 33.96 1.69 -31.30
N ALA A 164 33.47 1.27 -32.46
CA ALA A 164 33.39 -0.14 -32.84
C ALA A 164 34.70 -0.73 -33.39
N GLU A 165 35.74 0.09 -33.63
CA GLU A 165 37.04 -0.40 -34.06
C GLU A 165 37.70 -1.26 -32.96
N PRO A 166 38.37 -2.39 -33.29
CA PRO A 166 39.01 -3.27 -32.30
C PRO A 166 39.99 -2.54 -31.36
N LEU A 167 40.61 -1.46 -31.85
CA LEU A 167 41.52 -0.63 -31.08
C LEU A 167 40.87 0.00 -29.83
N HIS A 168 39.56 0.23 -29.88
CA HIS A 168 38.79 0.86 -28.82
C HIS A 168 37.91 -0.14 -28.05
N GLU A 169 38.21 -1.45 -28.15
CA GLU A 169 37.56 -2.52 -27.39
C GLU A 169 37.46 -2.20 -25.88
N PRO A 170 38.50 -1.68 -25.18
CA PRO A 170 38.38 -1.33 -23.77
C PRO A 170 37.30 -0.28 -23.48
N VAL A 171 37.17 0.73 -24.35
CA VAL A 171 36.17 1.79 -24.23
C VAL A 171 34.78 1.22 -24.51
N ALA A 172 34.62 0.42 -25.57
CA ALA A 172 33.36 -0.23 -25.90
C ALA A 172 32.88 -1.16 -24.76
N LYS A 173 33.79 -1.91 -24.14
CA LYS A 173 33.50 -2.76 -22.98
C LYS A 173 33.09 -1.95 -21.75
N ALA A 174 33.78 -0.84 -21.47
CA ALA A 174 33.41 0.08 -20.39
C ALA A 174 32.01 0.67 -20.62
N VAL A 175 31.74 1.15 -21.83
CA VAL A 175 30.42 1.67 -22.25
C VAL A 175 29.30 0.65 -22.07
N ALA A 176 29.51 -0.60 -22.50
CA ALA A 176 28.54 -1.68 -22.30
C ALA A 176 28.32 -1.98 -20.81
N GLY A 177 29.40 -2.00 -20.01
CA GLY A 177 29.33 -2.17 -18.57
C GLY A 177 28.54 -1.06 -17.86
N LEU A 178 28.75 0.20 -18.25
CA LEU A 178 27.99 1.35 -17.74
C LEU A 178 26.51 1.25 -18.13
N ARG A 179 26.20 0.90 -19.38
CA ARG A 179 24.81 0.71 -19.84
C ARG A 179 24.06 -0.31 -18.98
N THR A 180 24.67 -1.47 -18.76
CA THR A 180 24.08 -2.55 -17.93
C THR A 180 23.95 -2.14 -16.46
N HIS A 181 24.92 -1.37 -15.94
CA HIS A 181 24.92 -0.95 -14.54
C HIS A 181 23.94 0.19 -14.25
N PHE A 182 23.65 1.06 -15.22
CA PHE A 182 22.80 2.23 -15.03
C PHE A 182 21.33 1.99 -15.47
N GLY A 183 21.10 1.22 -16.53
CA GLY A 183 19.75 0.98 -17.05
C GLY A 183 19.04 2.25 -17.51
N PRO A 184 17.69 2.35 -17.42
CA PRO A 184 16.92 3.48 -17.95
C PRO A 184 16.96 4.73 -17.04
N TYR A 185 17.17 4.57 -15.74
CA TYR A 185 17.02 5.64 -14.75
C TYR A 185 17.88 5.33 -13.51
N VAL A 186 18.81 6.22 -13.17
CA VAL A 186 19.82 5.98 -12.12
C VAL A 186 20.15 7.26 -11.35
N PRO A 187 20.43 7.22 -10.03
CA PRO A 187 20.85 8.40 -9.28
C PRO A 187 22.19 8.95 -9.78
N THR A 188 22.32 10.27 -9.82
CA THR A 188 23.57 10.94 -10.20
C THR A 188 24.74 10.52 -9.30
N SER A 189 24.50 10.33 -8.00
CA SER A 189 25.52 9.89 -7.05
C SER A 189 26.09 8.50 -7.38
N MET A 190 25.25 7.56 -7.84
CA MET A 190 25.69 6.21 -8.24
C MET A 190 26.52 6.26 -9.52
N VAL A 191 26.13 7.13 -10.46
CA VAL A 191 26.88 7.36 -11.70
C VAL A 191 28.26 7.93 -11.41
N GLU A 192 28.33 8.97 -10.57
CA GLU A 192 29.59 9.57 -10.16
C GLU A 192 30.50 8.57 -9.45
N ALA A 193 29.96 7.79 -8.50
CA ALA A 193 30.70 6.76 -7.81
C ALA A 193 31.26 5.71 -8.78
N ARG A 194 30.45 5.28 -9.76
CA ARG A 194 30.87 4.29 -10.75
C ARG A 194 31.96 4.82 -11.68
N LEU A 195 31.85 6.07 -12.13
CA LEU A 195 32.87 6.72 -12.96
C LEU A 195 34.20 6.87 -12.21
N ARG A 196 34.16 7.35 -10.95
CA ARG A 196 35.36 7.44 -10.10
C ARG A 196 36.01 6.08 -9.87
N ALA A 197 35.21 5.04 -9.63
CA ALA A 197 35.71 3.66 -9.51
C ALA A 197 36.34 3.12 -10.80
N SER A 198 36.07 3.75 -11.95
CA SER A 198 36.71 3.47 -13.24
C SER A 198 37.87 4.43 -13.56
N GLY A 199 38.31 5.24 -12.59
CA GLY A 199 39.41 6.20 -12.76
C GLY A 199 39.02 7.45 -13.55
N VAL A 200 37.73 7.71 -13.78
CA VAL A 200 37.25 8.85 -14.57
C VAL A 200 36.63 9.90 -13.66
N ASP A 201 37.13 11.14 -13.74
CA ASP A 201 36.50 12.27 -13.05
C ASP A 201 35.14 12.60 -13.72
N PRO A 202 34.01 12.55 -12.99
CA PRO A 202 32.67 12.83 -13.52
C PRO A 202 32.50 14.21 -14.17
N ARG A 203 33.37 15.18 -13.89
CA ARG A 203 33.28 16.56 -14.42
C ARG A 203 33.92 16.72 -15.80
N THR A 204 34.66 15.72 -16.26
CA THR A 204 35.44 15.78 -17.49
C THR A 204 34.61 15.55 -18.76
N GLU A 205 35.16 15.89 -19.92
CA GLU A 205 34.59 15.51 -21.22
C GLU A 205 34.53 14.00 -21.39
N VAL A 206 35.55 13.28 -20.91
CA VAL A 206 35.60 11.80 -20.92
C VAL A 206 34.36 11.20 -20.28
N ALA A 207 33.98 11.67 -19.09
CA ALA A 207 32.77 11.21 -18.41
C ALA A 207 31.51 11.42 -19.26
N ARG A 208 31.38 12.60 -19.89
CA ARG A 208 30.24 12.93 -20.75
C ARG A 208 30.17 12.06 -22.01
N VAL A 209 31.31 11.76 -22.62
CA VAL A 209 31.42 10.85 -23.77
C VAL A 209 31.01 9.44 -23.38
N LEU A 210 31.53 8.92 -22.27
CA LEU A 210 31.18 7.59 -21.77
C LEU A 210 29.69 7.47 -21.44
N LEU A 211 29.11 8.49 -20.78
CA LEU A 211 27.69 8.53 -20.51
C LEU A 211 26.90 8.50 -21.82
N PHE A 212 27.17 9.42 -22.74
CA PHE A 212 26.48 9.47 -24.04
C PHE A 212 26.54 8.13 -24.79
N ALA A 213 27.71 7.49 -24.83
CA ALA A 213 27.89 6.20 -25.49
C ALA A 213 27.15 5.05 -24.78
N ALA A 214 27.15 5.04 -23.43
CA ALA A 214 26.40 4.06 -22.63
C ALA A 214 24.89 4.20 -22.84
N GLY A 215 24.43 5.41 -23.15
CA GLY A 215 23.07 5.74 -23.52
C GLY A 215 22.92 7.24 -23.30
N PRO A 216 22.16 7.99 -24.11
CA PRO A 216 22.10 9.45 -23.97
C PRO A 216 21.42 9.86 -22.65
N TYR A 217 22.15 9.75 -21.55
CA TYR A 217 21.71 10.01 -20.18
C TYR A 217 21.62 11.52 -19.99
N THR A 218 20.39 11.99 -19.81
CA THR A 218 20.12 13.40 -19.56
C THR A 218 19.85 13.63 -18.09
N PRO A 219 20.41 14.70 -17.48
CA PRO A 219 20.10 15.06 -16.10
C PRO A 219 18.62 15.38 -15.90
N ARG A 220 18.09 14.93 -14.76
CA ARG A 220 16.77 15.25 -14.24
C ARG A 220 16.81 15.24 -12.72
N ASP A 221 16.82 16.42 -12.12
CA ASP A 221 16.98 16.58 -10.67
C ASP A 221 18.25 15.86 -10.18
N SER A 222 18.15 14.99 -9.16
CA SER A 222 19.24 14.17 -8.64
C SER A 222 19.46 12.84 -9.38
N TRP A 223 18.86 12.68 -10.57
CA TRP A 223 18.89 11.45 -11.37
C TRP A 223 19.34 11.70 -12.81
N LEU A 224 19.79 10.65 -13.48
CA LEU A 224 20.03 10.61 -14.92
C LEU A 224 19.03 9.66 -15.59
N GLU A 225 18.49 10.08 -16.73
CA GLU A 225 17.47 9.36 -17.49
C GLU A 225 17.97 9.02 -18.89
N ASN A 226 17.83 7.75 -19.31
CA ASN A 226 17.97 7.34 -20.68
C ASN A 226 16.59 7.10 -21.31
N ARG A 227 16.12 8.10 -22.07
CA ARG A 227 14.78 8.09 -22.69
C ARG A 227 14.60 7.01 -23.77
N SER A 228 15.68 6.54 -24.40
CA SER A 228 15.57 5.48 -25.41
C SER A 228 15.17 4.13 -24.81
N LEU A 229 15.40 3.96 -23.49
CA LEU A 229 14.96 2.79 -22.72
C LEU A 229 13.64 3.04 -21.96
N GLY A 230 12.91 4.11 -22.32
CA GLY A 230 11.65 4.49 -21.66
C GLY A 230 11.82 5.39 -20.42
N GLY A 231 13.02 5.43 -19.85
CA GLY A 231 13.40 6.37 -18.79
C GLY A 231 12.57 6.26 -17.50
N ARG A 232 12.42 7.39 -16.81
CA ARG A 232 11.68 7.52 -15.55
C ARG A 232 10.22 7.11 -15.71
N ARG A 233 9.60 7.49 -16.83
CA ARG A 233 8.16 7.27 -17.07
C ARG A 233 7.81 5.79 -17.06
N ALA A 234 8.59 4.96 -17.75
CA ALA A 234 8.35 3.51 -17.81
C ALA A 234 8.53 2.86 -16.43
N VAL A 235 9.60 3.22 -15.72
CA VAL A 235 9.89 2.72 -14.36
C VAL A 235 8.78 3.10 -13.37
N HIS A 236 8.38 4.37 -13.32
CA HIS A 236 7.32 4.81 -12.41
C HIS A 236 5.98 4.15 -12.74
N ALA A 237 5.63 4.00 -14.02
CA ALA A 237 4.39 3.34 -14.42
C ALA A 237 4.37 1.86 -14.00
N ALA A 238 5.51 1.15 -14.09
CA ALA A 238 5.62 -0.23 -13.62
C ALA A 238 5.44 -0.33 -12.09
N VAL A 239 6.03 0.60 -11.34
CA VAL A 239 5.84 0.68 -9.89
C VAL A 239 4.38 1.02 -9.54
N ASP A 240 3.76 1.99 -10.20
CA ASP A 240 2.35 2.34 -10.00
C ASP A 240 1.43 1.15 -10.28
N ALA A 241 1.66 0.41 -11.38
CA ALA A 241 0.90 -0.80 -11.72
C ALA A 241 1.09 -1.93 -10.70
N LEU A 242 2.31 -2.10 -10.14
CA LEU A 242 2.57 -3.06 -9.07
C LEU A 242 1.76 -2.70 -7.82
N PHE A 243 1.84 -1.46 -7.36
CA PHE A 243 1.13 -1.01 -6.16
C PHE A 243 -0.40 -1.09 -6.30
N ALA A 244 -0.94 -0.96 -7.52
CA ALA A 244 -2.37 -1.15 -7.77
C ALA A 244 -2.81 -2.62 -7.61
N LYS A 245 -1.94 -3.58 -7.90
CA LYS A 245 -2.23 -5.03 -7.80
C LYS A 245 -1.85 -5.62 -6.44
N ASN A 246 -0.74 -5.17 -5.89
CA ASN A 246 -0.23 -5.55 -4.60
C ASN A 246 0.07 -4.25 -3.84
N PRO A 247 -0.81 -3.82 -2.91
CA PRO A 247 -0.61 -2.57 -2.17
C PRO A 247 0.53 -2.58 -1.14
N ALA A 248 1.07 -3.76 -0.80
CA ALA A 248 2.17 -3.94 0.14
C ALA A 248 3.30 -4.85 -0.42
N PRO A 249 3.95 -4.50 -1.55
CA PRO A 249 4.96 -5.35 -2.15
C PRO A 249 6.25 -5.37 -1.32
N MET A 250 6.96 -6.49 -1.37
CA MET A 250 8.34 -6.60 -0.90
C MET A 250 9.32 -6.05 -1.95
N LEU A 251 10.55 -5.73 -1.52
CA LEU A 251 11.61 -5.24 -2.41
C LEU A 251 11.81 -6.10 -3.66
N ARG A 252 11.75 -7.44 -3.52
CA ARG A 252 11.87 -8.37 -4.66
C ARG A 252 10.78 -8.18 -5.71
N HIS A 253 9.54 -7.92 -5.30
CA HIS A 253 8.42 -7.70 -6.23
C HIS A 253 8.61 -6.39 -6.98
N VAL A 254 9.11 -5.35 -6.32
CA VAL A 254 9.48 -4.08 -6.97
C VAL A 254 10.59 -4.32 -7.99
N ALA A 255 11.64 -5.03 -7.60
CA ALA A 255 12.76 -5.35 -8.48
C ALA A 255 12.33 -6.14 -9.72
N GLU A 256 11.50 -7.17 -9.55
CA GLU A 256 10.92 -7.95 -10.64
C GLU A 256 10.09 -7.06 -11.59
N ALA A 257 9.26 -6.17 -11.05
CA ALA A 257 8.41 -5.29 -11.85
C ALA A 257 9.22 -4.30 -12.70
N VAL A 258 10.31 -3.74 -12.17
CA VAL A 258 11.14 -2.77 -12.91
C VAL A 258 12.23 -3.43 -13.76
N ALA A 259 12.58 -4.69 -13.51
CA ALA A 259 13.55 -5.44 -14.30
C ALA A 259 13.10 -5.62 -15.76
N VAL A 260 11.78 -5.71 -16.01
CA VAL A 260 11.20 -5.74 -17.37
C VAL A 260 11.57 -4.49 -18.19
N HIS A 261 11.85 -3.37 -17.50
CA HIS A 261 12.30 -2.12 -18.10
C HIS A 261 13.82 -1.93 -18.03
N HIS A 262 14.58 -3.01 -17.84
CA HIS A 262 16.04 -3.00 -17.72
C HIS A 262 16.58 -2.19 -16.53
N MET A 263 15.77 -1.99 -15.49
CA MET A 263 16.26 -1.34 -14.27
C MET A 263 17.10 -2.33 -13.44
N PRO A 264 18.35 -1.98 -13.09
CA PRO A 264 19.20 -2.87 -12.32
C PRO A 264 18.72 -2.98 -10.86
N VAL A 265 18.75 -4.20 -10.30
CA VAL A 265 18.25 -4.49 -8.94
C VAL A 265 18.88 -3.61 -7.85
N HIS A 266 20.16 -3.26 -7.99
CA HIS A 266 20.89 -2.46 -7.00
C HIS A 266 20.47 -0.97 -7.00
N VAL A 267 19.74 -0.50 -8.00
CA VAL A 267 19.21 0.87 -8.09
C VAL A 267 17.83 0.98 -7.42
N VAL A 268 17.13 -0.15 -7.25
CA VAL A 268 15.75 -0.21 -6.73
C VAL A 268 15.60 0.42 -5.33
N PRO A 269 16.53 0.24 -4.37
CA PRO A 269 16.42 0.91 -3.07
C PRO A 269 16.39 2.44 -3.21
N ALA A 270 17.29 3.03 -4.00
CA ALA A 270 17.32 4.47 -4.23
C ALA A 270 16.06 4.96 -4.94
N LEU A 271 15.47 4.14 -5.84
CA LEU A 271 14.19 4.46 -6.45
C LEU A 271 13.10 4.54 -5.38
N LEU A 272 12.99 3.56 -4.48
CA LEU A 272 11.98 3.55 -3.42
C LEU A 272 12.16 4.74 -2.47
N ASP A 273 13.39 5.11 -2.14
CA ASP A 273 13.69 6.29 -1.30
C ASP A 273 13.26 7.61 -1.97
N SER A 274 13.15 7.63 -3.30
CA SER A 274 12.68 8.80 -4.07
C SER A 274 11.15 8.89 -4.21
N LEU A 275 10.41 7.85 -3.80
CA LEU A 275 8.96 7.76 -3.95
C LEU A 275 8.26 8.05 -2.62
N PRO A 276 6.98 8.50 -2.64
CA PRO A 276 6.17 8.66 -1.44
C PRO A 276 5.68 7.29 -0.95
N VAL A 277 6.62 6.46 -0.50
CA VAL A 277 6.38 5.13 0.06
C VAL A 277 7.00 5.03 1.44
N ARG A 278 6.43 4.18 2.30
CA ARG A 278 6.96 3.88 3.62
C ARG A 278 7.20 2.38 3.74
N ARG A 279 8.29 2.01 4.42
CA ARG A 279 8.62 0.61 4.68
C ARG A 279 8.11 0.19 6.05
N PHE A 280 7.38 -0.93 6.10
CA PHE A 280 6.99 -1.64 7.31
C PHE A 280 7.52 -3.07 7.24
N GLY A 281 8.50 -3.40 8.09
CA GLY A 281 9.19 -4.70 8.02
C GLY A 281 9.86 -4.91 6.66
N THR A 282 9.35 -5.85 5.87
CA THR A 282 9.82 -6.16 4.51
C THR A 282 8.93 -5.58 3.40
N ALA A 283 7.75 -5.06 3.75
CA ALA A 283 6.78 -4.52 2.81
C ALA A 283 6.93 -3.00 2.65
N TYR A 284 6.63 -2.52 1.45
CA TYR A 284 6.55 -1.09 1.13
C TYR A 284 5.10 -0.75 0.87
N VAL A 285 4.62 0.41 1.31
CA VAL A 285 3.24 0.85 1.11
C VAL A 285 3.21 2.29 0.62
N ARG A 286 2.19 2.68 -0.14
CA ARG A 286 2.01 4.08 -0.54
C ARG A 286 1.69 4.92 0.69
N TRP A 287 2.47 5.97 0.89
CA TRP A 287 2.35 6.84 2.05
C TRP A 287 1.75 8.19 1.64
N ARG A 288 0.43 8.23 1.56
CA ARG A 288 -0.34 9.44 1.18
C ARG A 288 -0.82 10.13 2.46
N GLY A 289 -0.70 11.45 2.55
CA GLY A 289 -0.89 12.21 3.80
C GLY A 289 -2.31 12.24 4.40
N HIS A 290 -3.26 11.44 3.91
CA HIS A 290 -4.60 11.35 4.49
C HIS A 290 -4.72 10.16 5.47
N PRO A 291 -5.29 10.35 6.67
CA PRO A 291 -5.37 9.29 7.69
C PRO A 291 -5.96 7.97 7.19
N VAL A 292 -7.01 8.03 6.37
CA VAL A 292 -7.66 6.83 5.82
C VAL A 292 -6.72 6.01 4.94
N ASP A 293 -5.90 6.68 4.11
CA ASP A 293 -4.96 6.01 3.21
C ASP A 293 -3.78 5.43 4.01
N LEU A 294 -3.35 6.10 5.08
CA LEU A 294 -2.32 5.60 6.00
C LEU A 294 -2.77 4.36 6.77
N ILE A 295 -4.02 4.36 7.25
CA ILE A 295 -4.64 3.21 7.94
C ILE A 295 -4.76 2.02 6.99
N GLU A 296 -5.25 2.24 5.78
CA GLU A 296 -5.37 1.22 4.73
C GLU A 296 -4.00 0.64 4.35
N ALA A 297 -3.03 1.51 4.10
CA ALA A 297 -1.65 1.13 3.82
C ALA A 297 -1.03 0.28 4.95
N PHE A 298 -1.19 0.70 6.21
CA PHE A 298 -0.66 -0.05 7.33
C PHE A 298 -1.29 -1.44 7.47
N LEU A 299 -2.62 -1.56 7.33
CA LEU A 299 -3.30 -2.85 7.34
C LEU A 299 -2.85 -3.77 6.20
N HIS A 300 -2.59 -3.23 5.01
CA HIS A 300 -2.01 -4.02 3.92
C HIS A 300 -0.65 -4.60 4.29
N SER A 301 0.16 -3.86 5.06
CA SER A 301 1.46 -4.35 5.53
C SER A 301 1.38 -5.37 6.66
N SER A 302 0.35 -5.29 7.53
CA SER A 302 0.17 -6.25 8.63
C SER A 302 -0.38 -7.59 8.14
N GLY A 303 -1.22 -7.58 7.10
CA GLY A 303 -1.84 -8.78 6.54
C GLY A 303 -2.84 -9.48 7.48
N GLN A 304 -3.26 -8.81 8.56
CA GLN A 304 -4.19 -9.33 9.55
C GLN A 304 -5.04 -8.22 10.19
N PRO A 305 -6.25 -8.53 10.69
CA PRO A 305 -7.07 -7.56 11.40
C PRO A 305 -6.41 -7.07 12.68
N LEU A 306 -6.53 -5.78 12.98
CA LEU A 306 -5.90 -5.13 14.14
C LEU A 306 -6.88 -4.23 14.88
N THR A 307 -6.57 -3.96 16.16
CA THR A 307 -7.27 -2.96 16.98
C THR A 307 -6.89 -1.53 16.55
N PRO A 308 -7.75 -0.51 16.81
CA PRO A 308 -7.42 0.89 16.55
C PRO A 308 -6.14 1.35 17.25
N GLU A 309 -5.87 0.81 18.44
CA GLU A 309 -4.70 1.09 19.24
C GLU A 309 -3.43 0.53 18.59
N GLU A 310 -3.45 -0.73 18.13
CA GLU A 310 -2.34 -1.35 17.40
C GLU A 310 -2.06 -0.64 16.07
N VAL A 311 -3.11 -0.24 15.34
CA VAL A 311 -2.97 0.50 14.08
C VAL A 311 -2.33 1.87 14.32
N ALA A 312 -2.81 2.63 15.31
CA ALA A 312 -2.24 3.94 15.64
C ALA A 312 -0.76 3.82 16.07
N ALA A 313 -0.46 2.86 16.95
CA ALA A 313 0.90 2.59 17.41
C ALA A 313 1.82 2.17 16.25
N GLY A 314 1.34 1.31 15.35
CA GLY A 314 2.11 0.82 14.22
C GLY A 314 2.38 1.88 13.14
N ILE A 315 1.45 2.81 12.93
CA ILE A 315 1.65 3.98 12.06
C ILE A 315 2.69 4.94 12.66
N GLY A 316 2.66 5.14 13.98
CA GLY A 316 3.63 5.97 14.70
C GLY A 316 3.62 7.44 14.28
N ASP A 317 2.49 7.94 13.78
CA ASP A 317 2.25 9.33 13.40
C ASP A 317 1.36 9.97 14.48
N GLU A 318 1.85 11.02 15.13
CA GLU A 318 1.14 11.70 16.22
C GLU A 318 -0.23 12.26 15.78
N THR A 319 -0.41 12.51 14.48
CA THR A 319 -1.67 12.99 13.94
C THR A 319 -2.73 11.90 13.83
N VAL A 320 -2.34 10.61 13.85
CA VAL A 320 -3.21 9.43 13.71
C VAL A 320 -3.38 8.74 15.07
N THR A 321 -4.34 9.22 15.86
CA THR A 321 -4.67 8.65 17.17
C THR A 321 -5.63 7.47 17.07
N ALA A 322 -5.67 6.61 18.09
CA ALA A 322 -6.60 5.47 18.16
C ALA A 322 -8.09 5.91 18.03
N GLU A 323 -8.44 7.09 18.55
CA GLU A 323 -9.79 7.66 18.40
C GLU A 323 -10.11 8.00 16.93
N LYS A 324 -9.17 8.62 16.21
CA LYS A 324 -9.33 8.93 14.78
C LYS A 324 -9.37 7.66 13.93
N VAL A 325 -8.55 6.66 14.24
CA VAL A 325 -8.59 5.35 13.59
C VAL A 325 -9.98 4.72 13.78
N ARG A 326 -10.48 4.69 15.02
CA ARG A 326 -11.81 4.17 15.34
C ARG A 326 -12.93 4.93 14.62
N ALA A 327 -12.86 6.26 14.57
CA ALA A 327 -13.80 7.08 13.83
C ALA A 327 -13.76 6.78 12.32
N THR A 328 -12.57 6.55 11.77
CA THR A 328 -12.37 6.20 10.35
C THR A 328 -13.00 4.85 10.01
N PHE A 329 -12.82 3.84 10.85
CA PHE A 329 -13.43 2.52 10.68
C PHE A 329 -14.97 2.56 10.79
N ASN A 330 -15.51 3.37 11.70
CA ASN A 330 -16.95 3.47 11.92
C ASN A 330 -17.66 4.39 10.91
N ASN A 331 -16.91 5.12 10.09
CA ASN A 331 -17.48 5.98 9.05
C ASN A 331 -18.14 5.13 7.96
N THR A 332 -19.42 5.37 7.70
CA THR A 332 -20.22 4.66 6.69
C THR A 332 -19.64 4.80 5.28
N GLY A 333 -18.98 5.91 4.96
CA GLY A 333 -18.30 6.12 3.68
C GLY A 333 -17.14 5.16 3.42
N ASN A 334 -16.58 4.55 4.48
CA ASN A 334 -15.41 3.68 4.39
C ASN A 334 -15.75 2.17 4.44
N LYS A 335 -17.03 1.79 4.44
CA LYS A 335 -17.47 0.38 4.48
C LYS A 335 -16.98 -0.47 3.29
N LYS A 336 -16.61 0.17 2.18
CA LYS A 336 -16.01 -0.51 1.01
C LYS A 336 -14.51 -0.78 1.19
N ARG A 337 -13.86 -0.12 2.16
CA ARG A 337 -12.42 -0.22 2.42
C ARG A 337 -12.13 -1.11 3.62
N PHE A 338 -12.91 -0.97 4.69
CA PHE A 338 -12.70 -1.71 5.93
C PHE A 338 -13.91 -2.55 6.30
N TYR A 339 -13.67 -3.69 6.92
CA TYR A 339 -14.69 -4.47 7.61
C TYR A 339 -14.29 -4.65 9.07
N ARG A 340 -15.30 -4.92 9.90
CA ARG A 340 -15.09 -5.26 11.30
C ARG A 340 -14.90 -6.77 11.40
N ALA A 341 -13.71 -7.21 11.80
CA ALA A 341 -13.37 -8.64 11.88
C ALA A 341 -13.86 -9.25 13.19
N THR A 342 -13.70 -8.53 14.30
CA THR A 342 -14.19 -8.94 15.62
C THR A 342 -14.84 -7.77 16.36
N ARG A 343 -15.14 -7.92 17.66
CA ARG A 343 -15.63 -6.79 18.47
C ARG A 343 -14.59 -5.66 18.57
N LEU A 344 -13.31 -5.96 18.52
CA LEU A 344 -12.20 -5.02 18.75
C LEU A 344 -11.28 -4.84 17.55
N THR A 345 -11.36 -5.67 16.51
CA THR A 345 -10.44 -5.58 15.37
C THR A 345 -11.15 -5.28 14.05
N TRP A 346 -10.40 -4.64 13.16
CA TRP A 346 -10.80 -4.26 11.82
C TRP A 346 -9.76 -4.73 10.80
N GLY A 347 -10.24 -5.15 9.65
CA GLY A 347 -9.43 -5.59 8.51
C GLY A 347 -9.81 -4.87 7.23
N LEU A 348 -9.17 -5.26 6.13
CA LEU A 348 -9.46 -4.71 4.80
C LEU A 348 -10.57 -5.48 4.11
N ALA A 349 -11.56 -4.78 3.57
CA ALA A 349 -12.68 -5.39 2.87
C ALA A 349 -12.23 -6.24 1.67
N ALA A 350 -11.10 -5.88 1.06
CA ALA A 350 -10.48 -6.63 -0.03
C ALA A 350 -10.01 -8.05 0.36
N TRP A 351 -9.88 -8.37 1.65
CA TRP A 351 -9.54 -9.73 2.11
C TRP A 351 -10.70 -10.72 1.96
N GLY A 352 -11.94 -10.24 1.75
CA GLY A 352 -13.09 -11.10 1.50
C GLY A 352 -13.55 -11.91 2.72
N GLU A 353 -13.12 -11.54 3.93
CA GLU A 353 -13.50 -12.24 5.15
C GLU A 353 -14.89 -11.83 5.69
N PRO A 354 -15.55 -12.69 6.49
CA PRO A 354 -16.84 -12.38 7.10
C PRO A 354 -16.78 -11.17 8.03
N THR A 355 -17.82 -10.33 7.98
CA THR A 355 -17.95 -9.17 8.87
C THR A 355 -18.66 -9.54 10.17
N TYR A 356 -18.07 -9.20 11.31
CA TYR A 356 -18.69 -9.29 12.62
C TYR A 356 -19.86 -8.29 12.74
N ARG A 357 -21.08 -8.81 12.86
CA ARG A 357 -22.33 -8.04 12.99
C ARG A 357 -22.92 -8.03 14.41
N GLY A 358 -22.18 -8.57 15.39
CA GLY A 358 -22.63 -8.68 16.77
C GLY A 358 -22.96 -10.12 17.18
N ILE A 359 -23.08 -10.34 18.50
CA ILE A 359 -23.29 -11.68 19.06
C ILE A 359 -24.63 -12.28 18.59
N ALA A 360 -25.72 -11.51 18.61
CA ALA A 360 -27.04 -11.98 18.19
C ALA A 360 -27.04 -12.48 16.73
N GLU A 361 -26.47 -11.72 15.80
CA GLU A 361 -26.32 -12.15 14.40
C GLU A 361 -25.44 -13.38 14.27
N GLY A 362 -24.32 -13.43 15.01
CA GLY A 362 -23.46 -14.61 15.02
C GLY A 362 -24.19 -15.88 15.51
N ILE A 363 -25.13 -15.74 16.46
CA ILE A 363 -26.00 -16.84 16.91
C ILE A 363 -26.99 -17.22 15.80
N ARG A 364 -27.66 -16.25 15.17
CA ARG A 364 -28.62 -16.48 14.08
C ARG A 364 -27.97 -17.21 12.89
N GLU A 365 -26.78 -16.80 12.48
CA GLU A 365 -26.03 -17.42 11.38
C GLU A 365 -25.75 -18.90 11.64
N ARG A 366 -25.34 -19.24 12.87
CA ARG A 366 -25.05 -20.62 13.27
C ARG A 366 -26.31 -21.48 13.34
N ILE A 367 -27.39 -20.92 13.87
CA ILE A 367 -28.71 -21.58 13.87
C ILE A 367 -29.18 -21.83 12.44
N ALA A 368 -29.04 -20.85 11.54
CA ALA A 368 -29.42 -20.98 10.14
C ALA A 368 -28.55 -22.03 9.41
N ALA A 369 -27.24 -22.03 9.64
CA ALA A 369 -26.32 -23.02 9.08
C ALA A 369 -26.61 -24.45 9.55
N ALA A 370 -27.17 -24.61 10.76
CA ALA A 370 -27.63 -25.89 11.29
C ALA A 370 -29.06 -26.28 10.84
N GLY A 371 -29.67 -25.55 9.90
CA GLY A 371 -31.02 -25.84 9.40
C GLY A 371 -32.17 -25.29 10.26
N GLY A 372 -31.90 -24.28 11.10
CA GLY A 372 -32.92 -23.56 11.88
C GLY A 372 -32.97 -23.89 13.37
N SER A 373 -32.21 -24.89 13.83
CA SER A 373 -32.04 -25.24 15.24
C SER A 373 -30.64 -25.82 15.46
N ALA A 374 -29.99 -25.52 16.59
CA ALA A 374 -28.63 -25.95 16.88
C ALA A 374 -28.45 -26.33 18.36
N VAL A 375 -27.42 -27.11 18.67
CA VAL A 375 -27.03 -27.39 20.06
C VAL A 375 -26.44 -26.13 20.68
N VAL A 376 -26.90 -25.74 21.88
CA VAL A 376 -26.45 -24.51 22.57
C VAL A 376 -24.93 -24.49 22.77
N GLU A 377 -24.36 -25.62 23.17
CA GLU A 377 -22.92 -25.74 23.42
C GLU A 377 -22.10 -25.55 22.15
N ASP A 378 -22.53 -26.14 21.03
CA ASP A 378 -21.86 -26.03 19.74
C ASP A 378 -21.87 -24.60 19.21
N VAL A 379 -23.02 -23.92 19.30
CA VAL A 379 -23.14 -22.51 18.91
C VAL A 379 -22.21 -21.64 19.77
N ARG A 380 -22.14 -21.90 21.08
CA ARG A 380 -21.29 -21.14 22.01
C ARG A 380 -19.81 -21.36 21.70
N ALA A 381 -19.38 -22.62 21.57
CA ALA A 381 -18.00 -22.98 21.29
C ALA A 381 -17.54 -22.39 19.95
N ASP A 382 -18.37 -22.48 18.91
CA ASP A 382 -18.02 -21.94 17.60
C ASP A 382 -17.94 -20.40 17.60
N LEU A 383 -18.85 -19.70 18.29
CA LEU A 383 -18.79 -18.24 18.42
C LEU A 383 -17.52 -17.77 19.11
N LEU A 384 -17.13 -18.42 20.22
CA LEU A 384 -15.93 -18.06 20.98
C LEU A 384 -14.64 -18.39 20.20
N ARG A 385 -14.67 -19.45 19.39
CA ARG A 385 -13.56 -19.81 18.49
C ARG A 385 -13.42 -18.80 17.35
N THR A 386 -14.52 -18.35 16.74
CA THR A 386 -14.49 -17.37 15.65
C THR A 386 -14.17 -15.96 16.14
N PHE A 387 -14.67 -15.58 17.32
CA PHE A 387 -14.51 -14.24 17.88
C PHE A 387 -13.93 -14.32 19.30
N PRO A 388 -12.60 -14.44 19.44
CA PRO A 388 -11.97 -14.67 20.76
C PRO A 388 -12.09 -13.50 21.74
N ASP A 389 -12.54 -12.32 21.27
CA ASP A 389 -12.66 -11.09 22.06
C ASP A 389 -14.07 -10.82 22.62
N ILE A 390 -14.99 -11.80 22.47
CA ILE A 390 -16.30 -11.81 23.13
C ILE A 390 -16.25 -12.65 24.41
N SER A 391 -16.94 -12.22 25.46
CA SER A 391 -16.97 -12.99 26.71
C SER A 391 -17.98 -14.13 26.66
N PRO A 392 -17.69 -15.30 27.28
CA PRO A 392 -18.66 -16.39 27.41
C PRO A 392 -19.96 -15.97 28.09
N VAL A 393 -19.86 -15.10 29.10
CA VAL A 393 -21.01 -14.55 29.84
C VAL A 393 -21.90 -13.72 28.92
N SER A 394 -21.30 -12.92 28.02
CA SER A 394 -22.07 -12.16 27.03
C SER A 394 -22.79 -13.11 26.07
N VAL A 395 -22.13 -14.15 25.56
CA VAL A 395 -22.78 -15.12 24.64
C VAL A 395 -24.00 -15.75 25.30
N LEU A 396 -23.87 -16.21 26.55
CA LEU A 396 -25.00 -16.76 27.30
C LEU A 396 -26.13 -15.74 27.52
N ALA A 397 -25.79 -14.49 27.87
CA ALA A 397 -26.77 -13.43 28.04
C ALA A 397 -27.55 -13.14 26.74
N TYR A 398 -26.88 -13.19 25.58
CA TYR A 398 -27.53 -13.04 24.27
C TYR A 398 -28.36 -14.26 23.90
N MET A 399 -27.92 -15.48 24.20
CA MET A 399 -28.72 -16.70 24.00
C MET A 399 -29.99 -16.71 24.86
N GLN A 400 -29.94 -16.10 26.06
CA GLN A 400 -31.08 -15.91 26.95
C GLN A 400 -31.95 -14.70 26.60
N SER A 401 -31.59 -13.93 25.58
CA SER A 401 -32.43 -12.85 25.08
C SER A 401 -33.74 -13.39 24.49
N TRP A 402 -34.71 -12.51 24.30
CA TRP A 402 -36.03 -12.91 23.82
C TRP A 402 -36.04 -13.24 22.33
N ALA A 403 -34.95 -12.99 21.59
CA ALA A 403 -34.84 -13.36 20.18
C ALA A 403 -34.70 -14.87 19.96
N PHE A 404 -34.40 -15.64 21.00
CA PHE A 404 -34.17 -17.07 20.91
C PHE A 404 -35.10 -17.87 21.81
N VAL A 405 -35.30 -19.14 21.45
CA VAL A 405 -35.98 -20.14 22.25
C VAL A 405 -34.98 -21.24 22.54
N MET A 406 -34.74 -21.50 23.83
CA MET A 406 -33.89 -22.61 24.29
C MET A 406 -34.74 -23.67 24.96
N LYS A 407 -34.57 -24.93 24.55
CA LYS A 407 -35.29 -26.08 25.10
C LYS A 407 -34.44 -27.34 24.90
N ASP A 408 -34.33 -28.17 25.92
CA ASP A 408 -33.65 -29.48 25.88
C ASP A 408 -32.21 -29.41 25.31
N GLY A 409 -31.46 -28.37 25.67
CA GLY A 409 -30.08 -28.15 25.19
C GLY A 409 -29.97 -27.60 23.75
N MET A 410 -31.11 -27.37 23.07
CA MET A 410 -31.18 -26.81 21.72
C MET A 410 -31.56 -25.32 21.76
N ILE A 411 -31.12 -24.58 20.74
CA ILE A 411 -31.46 -23.17 20.51
C ILE A 411 -31.96 -22.97 19.08
N ARG A 412 -33.03 -22.18 18.94
CA ARG A 412 -33.55 -21.70 17.65
C ARG A 412 -33.95 -20.24 17.73
N CYS A 413 -34.07 -19.59 16.58
CA CYS A 413 -34.68 -18.27 16.49
C CYS A 413 -36.15 -18.32 16.92
N ARG A 414 -36.60 -17.28 17.61
CA ARG A 414 -38.01 -17.07 17.91
C ARG A 414 -38.78 -16.76 16.63
N VAL A 415 -40.00 -17.29 16.53
CA VAL A 415 -40.97 -17.00 15.46
C VAL A 415 -42.25 -16.39 16.04
N ASP A 416 -43.07 -15.75 15.20
CA ASP A 416 -44.25 -14.98 15.64
C ASP A 416 -45.28 -15.78 16.45
N GLY A 417 -45.32 -17.11 16.29
CA GLY A 417 -46.20 -18.00 17.05
C GLY A 417 -45.68 -18.40 18.44
N ASP A 418 -44.44 -18.05 18.79
CA ASP A 418 -43.87 -18.45 20.07
C ASP A 418 -44.42 -17.60 21.23
N PRO A 419 -44.82 -18.22 22.36
CA PRO A 419 -45.29 -17.48 23.51
C PRO A 419 -44.16 -16.61 24.08
N LEU A 420 -44.44 -15.31 24.22
CA LEU A 420 -43.56 -14.39 24.92
C LEU A 420 -43.67 -14.60 26.44
N PRO A 421 -42.58 -14.39 27.21
CA PRO A 421 -42.65 -14.43 28.66
C PRO A 421 -43.71 -13.47 29.21
N LYS A 422 -44.51 -13.92 30.17
CA LYS A 422 -45.55 -13.09 30.80
C LYS A 422 -44.91 -11.85 31.43
N MET A 423 -45.36 -10.68 30.97
CA MET A 423 -44.88 -9.41 31.51
C MET A 423 -45.30 -9.27 32.97
N ARG A 424 -44.34 -8.98 33.84
CA ARG A 424 -44.59 -8.72 35.26
C ARG A 424 -45.05 -7.28 35.43
N HIS A 425 -45.96 -7.07 36.36
CA HIS A 425 -46.48 -5.74 36.68
C HIS A 425 -45.37 -4.75 37.05
N TRP A 426 -45.51 -3.48 36.65
CA TRP A 426 -44.52 -2.43 36.86
C TRP A 426 -44.30 -2.13 38.35
N ARG A 427 -45.30 -2.36 39.22
CA ARG A 427 -45.20 -2.14 40.68
C ARG A 427 -44.02 -2.85 41.35
N GLY A 428 -43.56 -3.96 40.76
CA GLY A 428 -42.41 -4.70 41.26
C GLY A 428 -41.05 -4.20 40.74
N ALA A 429 -41.00 -3.11 39.97
CA ALA A 429 -39.75 -2.43 39.63
C ALA A 429 -39.36 -1.43 40.73
N ARG A 430 -38.07 -1.45 41.09
CA ARG A 430 -37.50 -0.55 42.08
C ARG A 430 -37.71 0.91 41.70
N GLY A 431 -38.12 1.74 42.65
CA GLY A 431 -38.30 3.17 42.46
C GLY A 431 -39.49 3.57 41.57
N VAL A 432 -40.31 2.63 41.09
CA VAL A 432 -41.47 2.95 40.24
C VAL A 432 -42.74 3.10 41.07
N PHE A 433 -43.49 4.17 40.80
CA PHE A 433 -44.74 4.53 41.49
C PHE A 433 -45.75 5.11 40.49
N GLY A 434 -47.03 4.79 40.68
CA GLY A 434 -48.15 5.42 39.97
C GLY A 434 -48.52 6.75 40.61
N VAL A 435 -48.77 7.76 39.77
CA VAL A 435 -49.11 9.14 40.22
C VAL A 435 -50.57 9.50 39.85
N GLY A 436 -51.36 8.51 39.42
CA GLY A 436 -52.70 8.72 38.84
C GLY A 436 -52.65 9.26 37.40
N ASP A 437 -53.80 9.24 36.73
CA ASP A 437 -54.01 9.83 35.40
C ASP A 437 -53.02 9.35 34.32
N GLY A 438 -52.71 8.06 34.30
CA GLY A 438 -51.79 7.50 33.32
C GLY A 438 -50.35 8.02 33.46
N ARG A 439 -49.93 8.43 34.66
CA ARG A 439 -48.56 8.85 34.95
C ARG A 439 -47.81 7.85 35.82
N LEU A 440 -46.54 7.62 35.48
CA LEU A 440 -45.62 6.79 36.24
C LEU A 440 -44.36 7.58 36.58
N SER A 441 -43.97 7.56 37.85
CA SER A 441 -42.71 8.11 38.33
C SER A 441 -41.67 7.00 38.50
N LEU A 442 -40.42 7.31 38.15
CA LEU A 442 -39.24 6.47 38.39
C LEU A 442 -38.22 7.28 39.20
N LEU A 443 -37.95 6.84 40.43
CA LEU A 443 -36.82 7.29 41.23
C LEU A 443 -35.54 6.55 40.80
N LYS A 444 -34.51 7.29 40.39
CA LYS A 444 -33.24 6.73 39.93
C LYS A 444 -32.04 7.48 40.51
N PRO A 445 -31.01 6.79 41.02
CA PRO A 445 -29.80 7.44 41.50
C PRO A 445 -29.00 8.08 40.36
N VAL A 446 -28.39 9.23 40.62
CA VAL A 446 -27.47 9.91 39.70
C VAL A 446 -26.07 9.41 39.93
N THR A 447 -25.59 8.61 38.98
CA THR A 447 -24.22 8.07 38.95
C THR A 447 -23.37 8.78 37.91
N THR A 448 -22.05 8.63 38.02
CA THR A 448 -21.11 9.13 37.00
C THR A 448 -21.42 8.58 35.61
N ASP A 449 -21.84 7.32 35.50
CA ASP A 449 -22.24 6.71 34.23
C ASP A 449 -23.51 7.32 33.64
N LEU A 450 -24.51 7.63 34.47
CA LEU A 450 -25.72 8.33 34.03
C LEU A 450 -25.35 9.69 33.43
N LEU A 451 -24.45 10.45 34.09
CA LEU A 451 -23.99 11.75 33.61
C LEU A 451 -23.03 11.67 32.42
N ARG A 452 -22.36 10.53 32.21
CA ARG A 452 -21.61 10.23 30.98
C ARG A 452 -22.56 9.97 29.81
N GLY A 453 -23.77 9.50 30.10
CA GLY A 453 -24.83 9.25 29.14
C GLY A 453 -25.07 7.78 28.85
N ALA A 454 -24.63 6.88 29.74
CA ALA A 454 -24.92 5.46 29.63
C ALA A 454 -26.44 5.20 29.65
N SER A 455 -26.90 4.26 28.83
CA SER A 455 -28.24 3.71 28.94
C SER A 455 -28.36 2.86 30.21
N SER A 456 -29.58 2.55 30.62
CA SER A 456 -29.84 1.66 31.74
C SER A 456 -31.07 0.81 31.48
N SER A 457 -31.29 -0.25 32.25
CA SER A 457 -32.51 -1.05 32.08
C SER A 457 -33.76 -0.23 32.45
N ALA A 458 -34.78 -0.28 31.59
CA ALA A 458 -36.13 0.15 31.90
C ALA A 458 -36.90 -0.92 32.68
N GLY A 459 -36.48 -2.20 32.58
CA GLY A 459 -37.06 -3.31 33.33
C GLY A 459 -38.59 -3.37 33.20
N ARG A 460 -39.29 -3.42 34.34
CA ARG A 460 -40.77 -3.50 34.34
C ARG A 460 -41.45 -2.14 34.15
N LEU A 461 -40.73 -1.02 34.17
CA LEU A 461 -41.30 0.31 33.87
C LEU A 461 -41.88 0.32 32.45
N ALA A 462 -41.18 -0.30 31.50
CA ALA A 462 -41.63 -0.41 30.11
C ALA A 462 -43.03 -1.01 29.98
N ALA A 463 -43.37 -1.98 30.84
CA ALA A 463 -44.71 -2.57 30.88
C ALA A 463 -45.78 -1.56 31.27
N GLY A 464 -45.50 -0.72 32.28
CA GLY A 464 -46.40 0.34 32.71
C GLY A 464 -46.52 1.47 31.68
N LEU A 465 -45.45 1.73 30.93
CA LEU A 465 -45.43 2.69 29.81
C LEU A 465 -45.96 2.10 28.48
N GLN A 466 -46.55 0.90 28.53
CA GLN A 466 -47.13 0.20 27.37
C GLN A 466 -46.15 -0.06 26.21
N VAL A 467 -44.84 -0.07 26.48
CA VAL A 467 -43.82 -0.44 25.48
C VAL A 467 -43.89 -1.95 25.28
N LYS A 468 -44.20 -2.37 24.05
CA LYS A 468 -44.30 -3.80 23.70
C LYS A 468 -42.93 -4.39 23.38
N PRO A 469 -42.72 -5.70 23.61
CA PRO A 469 -41.53 -6.41 23.14
C PRO A 469 -41.36 -6.25 21.62
N GLY A 470 -40.14 -5.94 21.16
CA GLY A 470 -39.84 -5.61 19.76
C GLY A 470 -40.12 -4.15 19.38
N GLY A 471 -40.82 -3.40 20.23
CA GLY A 471 -41.16 -2.00 20.01
C GLY A 471 -40.23 -1.00 20.68
N SER A 472 -40.48 0.27 20.44
CA SER A 472 -39.82 1.38 21.10
C SER A 472 -40.76 2.56 21.23
N GLU A 473 -40.57 3.37 22.27
CA GLU A 473 -41.34 4.58 22.52
C GLU A 473 -40.40 5.72 22.90
N THR A 474 -40.69 6.93 22.43
CA THR A 474 -39.90 8.12 22.76
C THR A 474 -40.73 9.07 23.61
N PHE A 475 -40.13 9.56 24.70
CA PHE A 475 -40.71 10.59 25.55
C PHE A 475 -39.93 11.89 25.41
N ILE A 476 -40.64 13.02 25.43
CA ILE A 476 -40.06 14.35 25.21
C ILE A 476 -39.98 15.11 26.53
N GLY A 477 -38.78 15.61 26.83
CA GLY A 477 -38.48 16.46 27.96
C GLY A 477 -38.91 17.92 27.76
N PRO A 478 -38.95 18.73 28.83
CA PRO A 478 -39.43 20.10 28.79
C PRO A 478 -38.59 21.05 27.90
N ARG A 479 -37.34 20.69 27.57
CA ARG A 479 -36.49 21.44 26.63
C ARG A 479 -36.25 20.68 25.32
N GLY A 480 -37.11 19.72 25.00
CA GLY A 480 -36.98 18.88 23.81
C GLY A 480 -35.99 17.72 23.95
N GLU A 481 -35.57 17.37 25.16
CA GLU A 481 -34.72 16.21 25.39
C GLU A 481 -35.45 14.92 24.99
N LEU A 482 -34.87 14.07 24.15
CA LEU A 482 -35.49 12.81 23.75
C LEU A 482 -35.04 11.65 24.66
N VAL A 483 -36.01 10.98 25.29
CA VAL A 483 -35.80 9.77 26.09
C VAL A 483 -36.44 8.58 25.38
N LEU A 484 -35.61 7.77 24.74
CA LEU A 484 -36.03 6.53 24.09
C LEU A 484 -36.13 5.40 25.11
N ILE A 485 -37.22 4.62 25.05
CA ILE A 485 -37.34 3.32 25.69
C ILE A 485 -37.48 2.28 24.58
N SER A 486 -36.52 1.37 24.47
CA SER A 486 -36.45 0.39 23.39
C SER A 486 -36.43 -1.03 23.92
N TRP A 487 -37.22 -1.92 23.31
CA TRP A 487 -37.29 -3.32 23.69
C TRP A 487 -36.87 -4.25 22.54
N HIS A 488 -35.63 -4.11 22.09
CA HIS A 488 -35.05 -5.04 21.12
C HIS A 488 -34.95 -6.44 21.74
N LEU A 489 -35.53 -7.43 21.06
CA LEU A 489 -35.63 -8.81 21.58
C LEU A 489 -34.27 -9.50 21.67
N ASP A 490 -33.32 -9.08 20.84
CA ASP A 490 -31.97 -9.65 20.74
C ASP A 490 -30.94 -8.96 21.62
N VAL A 491 -31.36 -7.98 22.41
CA VAL A 491 -30.48 -7.27 23.34
C VAL A 491 -30.68 -7.81 24.75
N PRO A 492 -29.62 -8.31 25.41
CA PRO A 492 -29.69 -8.74 26.81
C PRO A 492 -30.11 -7.60 27.74
N GLY A 493 -30.92 -7.93 28.75
CA GLY A 493 -31.37 -6.96 29.75
C GLY A 493 -32.33 -5.88 29.24
N ALA A 494 -32.78 -5.98 27.98
CA ALA A 494 -33.89 -5.20 27.47
C ALA A 494 -35.16 -5.43 28.33
N PRO A 495 -36.04 -4.44 28.44
CA PRO A 495 -36.04 -3.15 27.75
C PRO A 495 -35.02 -2.16 28.31
N HIS A 496 -34.50 -1.29 27.44
CA HIS A 496 -33.51 -0.26 27.76
C HIS A 496 -34.14 1.13 27.78
N LEU A 497 -33.72 1.92 28.76
CA LEU A 497 -33.96 3.35 28.88
C LEU A 497 -32.72 4.08 28.37
N GLY A 498 -32.93 4.96 27.39
CA GLY A 498 -31.92 5.77 26.74
C GLY A 498 -31.24 6.77 27.68
N SER A 499 -30.41 7.64 27.10
CA SER A 499 -29.58 8.56 27.89
C SER A 499 -30.44 9.55 28.69
N LEU A 500 -30.26 9.55 30.01
CA LEU A 500 -30.90 10.51 30.92
C LEU A 500 -30.02 11.72 31.22
N ARG A 501 -28.83 11.80 30.60
CA ARG A 501 -27.81 12.81 30.88
C ARG A 501 -28.34 14.24 30.76
N LEU A 502 -29.07 14.53 29.68
CA LEU A 502 -29.57 15.89 29.42
C LEU A 502 -30.63 16.29 30.44
N LEU A 503 -31.56 15.38 30.77
CA LEU A 503 -32.57 15.62 31.81
C LEU A 503 -31.93 15.81 33.19
N ALA A 504 -30.97 14.96 33.58
CA ALA A 504 -30.30 15.06 34.87
C ALA A 504 -29.49 16.36 35.02
N ARG A 505 -28.72 16.73 33.99
CA ARG A 505 -28.01 18.03 33.96
C ARG A 505 -28.98 19.19 33.97
N GLY A 506 -30.05 19.04 33.21
CA GLY A 506 -31.10 20.02 33.10
C GLY A 506 -31.84 20.29 34.41
N ALA A 507 -31.95 19.28 35.29
CA ALA A 507 -32.47 19.39 36.64
C ALA A 507 -31.42 19.83 37.68
N GLY A 508 -30.18 20.08 37.25
CA GLY A 508 -29.07 20.47 38.13
C GLY A 508 -28.60 19.37 39.08
N ALA A 509 -28.81 18.09 38.72
CA ALA A 509 -28.44 16.96 39.57
C ALA A 509 -26.95 16.61 39.45
N VAL A 510 -26.34 16.25 40.58
CA VAL A 510 -24.91 15.87 40.69
C VAL A 510 -24.76 14.43 41.22
N PRO A 511 -23.58 13.79 41.06
CA PRO A 511 -23.37 12.45 41.62
C PRO A 511 -23.71 12.39 43.12
N GLY A 512 -24.47 11.36 43.51
CA GLY A 512 -24.96 11.18 44.88
C GLY A 512 -26.40 11.66 45.09
N ASP A 513 -26.93 12.54 44.24
CA ASP A 513 -28.35 12.84 44.19
C ASP A 513 -29.16 11.68 43.58
N SER A 514 -30.48 11.78 43.65
CA SER A 514 -31.41 11.02 42.80
C SER A 514 -32.19 11.97 41.88
N ILE A 515 -32.77 11.41 40.83
CA ILE A 515 -33.75 12.08 39.97
C ILE A 515 -35.05 11.29 40.01
N ILE A 516 -36.17 12.02 40.03
CA ILE A 516 -37.50 11.47 39.77
C ILE A 516 -37.85 11.83 38.33
N LEU A 517 -38.13 10.80 37.54
CA LEU A 517 -38.62 10.92 36.18
C LEU A 517 -40.11 10.62 36.17
N THR A 518 -40.95 11.61 35.87
CA THR A 518 -42.40 11.41 35.76
C THR A 518 -42.77 11.36 34.29
N PHE A 519 -43.20 10.17 33.84
CA PHE A 519 -43.66 9.91 32.50
C PHE A 519 -45.17 10.06 32.43
N THR A 520 -45.65 10.78 31.41
CA THR A 520 -47.08 10.88 31.08
C THR A 520 -47.33 10.08 29.81
N LEU A 521 -48.18 9.05 29.88
CA LEU A 521 -48.43 8.16 28.74
C LEU A 521 -49.15 8.87 27.59
N GLU A 522 -50.16 9.69 27.89
CA GLU A 522 -51.02 10.33 26.89
C GLU A 522 -50.23 11.32 26.02
N ASP A 523 -49.52 12.26 26.66
CA ASP A 523 -48.74 13.30 25.96
C ASP A 523 -47.35 12.83 25.50
N ARG A 524 -46.93 11.63 25.89
CA ARG A 524 -45.57 11.10 25.68
C ARG A 524 -44.48 12.07 26.18
N THR A 525 -44.70 12.65 27.36
CA THR A 525 -43.74 13.58 27.98
C THR A 525 -43.03 12.95 29.17
N VAL A 526 -41.86 13.50 29.49
CA VAL A 526 -41.10 13.15 30.70
C VAL A 526 -40.58 14.39 31.40
N ALA A 527 -40.94 14.55 32.67
CA ALA A 527 -40.38 15.59 33.54
C ALA A 527 -39.31 14.98 34.45
N ALA A 528 -38.27 15.76 34.75
CA ALA A 528 -37.19 15.36 35.65
C ALA A 528 -37.07 16.33 36.81
N VAL A 529 -37.11 15.82 38.04
CA VAL A 529 -36.92 16.60 39.26
C VAL A 529 -35.77 16.02 40.07
N ARG A 530 -34.87 16.89 40.53
CA ARG A 530 -33.74 16.52 41.40
C ARG A 530 -34.23 16.23 42.82
N VAL A 531 -33.68 15.17 43.41
CA VAL A 531 -33.79 14.81 44.82
C VAL A 531 -32.38 14.82 45.43
N PRO A 532 -32.04 15.85 46.23
CA PRO A 532 -30.74 15.92 46.90
C PRO A 532 -30.41 14.69 47.75
N ALA A 533 -29.14 14.33 47.86
CA ALA A 533 -28.69 13.14 48.60
C ALA A 533 -29.18 13.01 50.06
N ARG A 534 -29.45 14.14 50.72
CA ARG A 534 -29.90 14.21 52.13
C ARG A 534 -31.41 14.42 52.29
N THR A 535 -32.19 14.32 51.21
CA THR A 535 -33.64 14.46 51.28
C THR A 535 -34.24 13.33 52.13
N PRO A 536 -35.07 13.64 53.15
CA PRO A 536 -35.75 12.62 53.94
C PRO A 536 -36.57 11.66 53.08
N ALA A 537 -36.66 10.40 53.54
CA ALA A 537 -37.40 9.36 52.83
C ALA A 537 -38.90 9.69 52.68
N LEU A 538 -39.50 10.36 53.68
CA LEU A 538 -40.89 10.82 53.60
C LEU A 538 -41.08 11.85 52.47
N GLU A 539 -40.22 12.88 52.42
CA GLU A 539 -40.24 13.88 51.35
C GLU A 539 -39.98 13.24 49.97
N THR A 540 -39.13 12.21 49.92
CA THR A 540 -38.90 11.44 48.69
C THR A 540 -40.16 10.69 48.25
N LEU A 541 -40.90 10.09 49.19
CA LEU A 541 -42.20 9.46 48.92
C LEU A 541 -43.22 10.48 48.42
N GLU A 542 -43.29 11.66 49.04
CA GLU A 542 -44.26 12.70 48.65
C GLU A 542 -44.01 13.14 47.20
N ARG A 543 -42.73 13.32 46.85
CA ARG A 543 -42.32 13.70 45.50
C ARG A 543 -42.56 12.60 44.47
N VAL A 544 -42.27 11.34 44.79
CA VAL A 544 -42.39 10.23 43.80
C VAL A 544 -43.85 9.80 43.59
N THR A 545 -44.70 9.92 44.61
CA THR A 545 -46.14 9.62 44.55
C THR A 545 -46.97 10.82 44.09
N GLY A 546 -46.43 12.04 44.17
CA GLY A 546 -47.14 13.28 43.86
C GLY A 546 -48.12 13.74 44.97
N CYS A 547 -48.11 13.11 46.14
CA CYS A 547 -49.04 13.38 47.24
C CYS A 547 -48.32 13.96 48.46
N ARG A 548 -48.75 15.14 48.94
CA ARG A 548 -48.17 15.81 50.12
C ARG A 548 -48.60 15.21 51.46
N HIS A 549 -49.79 14.61 51.52
CA HIS A 549 -50.31 13.98 52.73
C HIS A 549 -50.30 12.47 52.55
N LEU A 550 -49.17 11.85 52.88
CA LEU A 550 -49.00 10.41 52.73
C LEU A 550 -49.58 9.65 53.89
N THR A 551 -50.51 8.75 53.58
CA THR A 551 -50.88 7.62 54.43
C THR A 551 -50.40 6.32 53.78
N ARG A 552 -50.50 5.20 54.51
CA ARG A 552 -50.15 3.90 53.94
C ARG A 552 -51.04 3.54 52.74
N GLU A 553 -52.31 3.94 52.76
CA GLU A 553 -53.29 3.73 51.70
C GLU A 553 -52.92 4.50 50.43
N VAL A 554 -52.39 5.72 50.55
CA VAL A 554 -51.93 6.50 49.39
C VAL A 554 -50.76 5.81 48.70
N VAL A 555 -49.79 5.30 49.48
CA VAL A 555 -48.68 4.53 48.90
C VAL A 555 -49.17 3.21 48.30
N ALA A 556 -50.15 2.56 48.93
CA ALA A 556 -50.77 1.34 48.43
C ALA A 556 -51.47 1.56 47.08
N ALA A 557 -52.23 2.66 46.95
CA ALA A 557 -52.84 3.08 45.69
C ALA A 557 -51.78 3.35 44.62
N SER A 558 -50.70 4.04 44.97
CA SER A 558 -49.56 4.32 44.07
C SER A 558 -48.81 3.05 43.61
N LEU A 559 -48.91 1.94 44.36
CA LEU A 559 -48.33 0.64 43.98
C LEU A 559 -49.37 -0.35 43.44
N GLU A 560 -50.63 0.04 43.37
CA GLU A 560 -51.77 -0.82 43.05
C GLU A 560 -51.77 -2.12 43.88
N CYS A 561 -51.63 -1.99 45.20
CA CYS A 561 -51.66 -3.11 46.15
C CYS A 561 -52.52 -2.78 47.39
N SER A 562 -52.70 -3.74 48.30
CA SER A 562 -53.33 -3.43 49.60
C SER A 562 -52.35 -2.73 50.54
N ALA A 563 -52.87 -2.02 51.55
CA ALA A 563 -52.04 -1.32 52.54
C ALA A 563 -51.09 -2.26 53.29
N ASP A 564 -51.55 -3.48 53.60
CA ASP A 564 -50.76 -4.50 54.31
C ASP A 564 -49.59 -5.05 53.47
N GLU A 565 -49.68 -4.98 52.15
CA GLU A 565 -48.65 -5.49 51.23
C GLU A 565 -47.52 -4.49 50.96
N VAL A 566 -47.72 -3.20 51.21
CA VAL A 566 -46.83 -2.11 50.76
C VAL A 566 -45.38 -2.33 51.20
N VAL A 567 -45.17 -2.57 52.50
CA VAL A 567 -43.83 -2.76 53.07
C VAL A 567 -43.14 -3.96 52.42
N GLY A 568 -43.86 -5.07 52.25
CA GLY A 568 -43.34 -6.27 51.60
C GLY A 568 -42.98 -6.05 50.14
N VAL A 569 -43.79 -5.31 49.38
CA VAL A 569 -43.52 -4.95 47.98
C VAL A 569 -42.26 -4.10 47.87
N LEU A 570 -42.12 -3.06 48.71
CA LEU A 570 -40.97 -2.15 48.72
C LEU A 570 -39.67 -2.88 49.08
N THR A 571 -39.68 -3.71 50.14
CA THR A 571 -38.52 -4.53 50.52
C THR A 571 -38.15 -5.51 49.41
N LYS A 572 -39.11 -6.23 48.83
CA LYS A 572 -38.85 -7.22 47.77
C LYS A 572 -38.19 -6.63 46.51
N ARG A 573 -38.44 -5.35 46.21
CA ARG A 573 -37.83 -4.66 45.07
C ARG A 573 -36.57 -3.84 45.44
N GLY A 574 -36.13 -3.88 46.69
CA GLY A 574 -34.90 -3.21 47.16
C GLY A 574 -35.05 -1.73 47.51
N ASP A 575 -36.27 -1.28 47.83
CA ASP A 575 -36.57 0.07 48.31
C ASP A 575 -36.65 0.10 49.85
N ASP A 576 -35.71 -0.53 50.54
CA ASP A 576 -35.76 -0.74 52.00
C ASP A 576 -35.82 0.56 52.80
N PHE A 577 -35.18 1.62 52.29
CA PHE A 577 -35.20 2.92 52.95
C PHE A 577 -36.61 3.55 52.92
N LEU A 578 -37.36 3.35 51.83
CA LEU A 578 -38.75 3.78 51.71
C LEU A 578 -39.67 2.87 52.55
N ALA A 579 -39.41 1.56 52.53
CA ALA A 579 -40.18 0.57 53.29
C ALA A 579 -40.18 0.88 54.80
N ARG A 580 -39.02 1.24 55.36
CA ARG A 580 -38.89 1.65 56.77
C ARG A 580 -39.74 2.87 57.11
N THR A 581 -39.79 3.86 56.22
CA THR A 581 -40.61 5.06 56.44
C THR A 581 -42.10 4.74 56.34
N VAL A 582 -42.53 3.94 55.36
CA VAL A 582 -43.95 3.55 55.22
C VAL A 582 -44.44 2.70 56.39
N ALA A 583 -43.56 1.88 56.99
CA ALA A 583 -43.91 1.12 58.19
C ALA A 583 -44.33 2.02 59.38
N SER A 584 -43.84 3.28 59.41
CA SER A 584 -44.20 4.26 60.44
C SER A 584 -45.40 5.15 60.09
N LEU A 585 -45.89 5.10 58.84
CA LEU A 585 -47.10 5.81 58.44
C LEU A 585 -48.33 5.12 59.03
N ARG A 586 -49.22 5.93 59.62
CA ARG A 586 -50.53 5.50 60.11
C ARG A 586 -51.54 5.46 58.99
#